data_AF-A0A5B7ETN1-F1
#
_entry.id   AF-A0A5B7ETN1-F1
#
_cell.length_a   1.000
_cell.length_b   1.000
_cell.length_c   1.000
_cell.angle_alpha   90.00
_cell.angle_beta   90.00
_cell.angle_gamma   90.00
#
_symmetry.space_group_name_H-M   'P 1'
#
loop_
_entity.id
_entity.type
_entity.pdbx_description
1 polymer ?
#
loop_
_entity_poly.entity_id
_entity_poly.type
_entity_poly.pdbx_seq_one_letter_code
_entity_poly.pdbx_strand_id
1 'polypeptide(L)' 'MSIGRYLILDMADNLTQNLISHVAECRTFIDECLASGGKCLVHGNLGISRSAALVVAYVMEKRTLSYSVYKAQGT' A
#
# COMPACT_ATOMS: atom_id res chain seq x y z
N MET A 1 -5.45 -13.11 23.67
CA MET A 1 -4.58 -13.15 22.47
C MET A 1 -5.29 -12.38 21.38
N SER A 2 -4.71 -11.29 20.87
CA SER A 2 -5.23 -10.70 19.63
C SER A 2 -4.76 -11.57 18.47
N ILE A 3 -5.70 -12.07 17.68
CA ILE A 3 -5.40 -12.65 16.38
C ILE A 3 -5.07 -11.49 15.44
N GLY A 4 -3.95 -11.59 14.73
CA GLY A 4 -3.60 -10.62 13.69
C GLY A 4 -4.69 -10.58 12.62
N ARG A 5 -5.13 -9.38 12.23
CA ARG A 5 -6.07 -9.24 11.12
C ARG A 5 -5.36 -9.51 9.80
N TYR A 6 -6.09 -10.04 8.83
CA TYR A 6 -5.59 -10.33 7.50
C TYR A 6 -6.55 -9.78 6.44
N LEU A 7 -6.00 -9.12 5.43
CA LEU A 7 -6.73 -8.58 4.28
C LEU A 7 -6.15 -9.18 3.00
N ILE A 8 -7.01 -9.69 2.13
CA ILE A 8 -6.65 -10.22 0.81
C ILE A 8 -7.22 -9.28 -0.24
N LEU A 9 -6.33 -8.72 -1.05
CA LEU A 9 -6.68 -7.93 -2.23
C LEU A 9 -6.34 -8.78 -3.46
N ASP A 10 -7.36 -9.34 -4.10
CA ASP A 10 -7.17 -10.16 -5.30
C ASP A 10 -6.91 -9.26 -6.51
N MET A 11 -5.67 -9.31 -7.01
CA MET A 11 -5.17 -8.45 -8.07
C MET A 11 -4.24 -9.24 -8.99
N ALA A 12 -4.48 -9.19 -10.29
CA ALA A 12 -3.56 -9.73 -11.28
C ALA A 12 -2.30 -8.86 -11.39
N ASP A 13 -1.14 -9.47 -11.66
CA ASP A 13 0.10 -8.74 -11.95
C ASP A 13 0.21 -8.46 -13.45
N ASN A 14 -0.63 -7.55 -13.94
CA ASN A 14 -0.63 -7.17 -15.35
C ASN A 14 -0.98 -5.69 -15.52
N LEU A 15 -0.79 -5.18 -16.74
CA LEU A 15 -0.94 -3.76 -17.06
C LEU A 15 -2.41 -3.29 -17.06
N THR A 16 -3.37 -4.20 -17.12
CA THR A 16 -4.80 -3.87 -17.16
C THR A 16 -5.47 -3.95 -15.78
N GLN A 17 -4.77 -4.46 -14.76
CA GLN A 17 -5.25 -4.49 -13.39
C GLN A 17 -5.48 -3.07 -12.87
N ASN A 18 -6.70 -2.79 -12.43
CA ASN A 18 -7.01 -1.55 -11.74
C ASN A 18 -6.48 -1.63 -10.29
N LEU A 19 -5.34 -0.98 -10.03
CA LEU A 19 -4.77 -0.88 -8.68
C LEU A 19 -5.50 0.16 -7.83
N ILE A 20 -6.00 1.23 -8.46
CA ILE A 20 -6.57 2.39 -7.78
C ILE A 20 -7.80 2.01 -6.96
N SER A 21 -8.62 1.07 -7.46
CA SER A 21 -9.78 0.56 -6.74
C SER A 21 -9.45 -0.09 -5.39
N HIS A 22 -8.22 -0.57 -5.19
CA HIS A 22 -7.79 -1.22 -3.95
C HIS A 22 -7.06 -0.30 -2.97
N VAL A 23 -6.69 0.92 -3.39
CA VAL A 23 -5.90 1.84 -2.55
C VAL A 23 -6.66 2.22 -1.29
N ALA A 24 -7.94 2.56 -1.40
CA ALA A 24 -8.75 3.01 -0.27
C ALA A 24 -8.90 1.92 0.81
N GLU A 25 -9.12 0.67 0.40
CA GLU A 25 -9.26 -0.47 1.30
C GLU A 25 -7.92 -0.79 1.99
N CYS A 26 -6.83 -0.85 1.22
CA CYS A 26 -5.48 -1.04 1.74
C CYS A 26 -5.11 0.03 2.77
N ARG A 27 -5.40 1.30 2.46
CA ARG A 27 -5.15 2.43 3.36
C ARG A 27 -5.91 2.28 4.68
N THR A 28 -7.22 2.01 4.63
CA THR A 28 -8.03 1.82 5.85
C THR A 28 -7.46 0.69 6.71
N PHE A 29 -7.05 -0.41 6.11
CA PHE A 29 -6.46 -1.53 6.84
C PHE A 29 -5.14 -1.17 7.54
N ILE A 30 -4.25 -0.46 6.84
CA ILE A 30 -2.97 0.01 7.39
C ILE A 30 -3.24 1.01 8.52
N ASP A 31 -4.16 1.97 8.32
CA ASP A 31 -4.50 3.00 9.32
C ASP A 31 -4.99 2.39 10.62
N GLU A 32 -5.91 1.44 10.56
CA GLU A 32 -6.44 0.75 11.73
C GLU A 32 -5.35 -0.04 12.47
N CYS A 33 -4.43 -0.67 11.73
CA CYS A 33 -3.29 -1.37 12.34
C CYS A 33 -2.33 -0.41 13.05
N LEU A 34 -2.05 0.76 12.46
CA LEU A 34 -1.15 1.74 13.05
C LEU A 34 -1.80 2.45 14.24
N ALA A 35 -3.11 2.75 14.16
CA ALA A 35 -3.88 3.34 15.24
C ALA A 35 -3.93 2.44 16.49
N SER A 36 -3.83 1.12 16.32
CA SER A 36 -3.74 0.17 17.44
C SER A 36 -2.31 0.00 18.00
N GLY A 37 -1.34 0.78 17.53
CA GLY A 37 0.09 0.62 17.89
C GLY A 37 0.75 -0.62 17.29
N GLY A 38 0.13 -1.24 16.27
CA GLY A 38 0.61 -2.45 15.61
C GLY A 38 1.61 -2.18 14.48
N LYS A 39 1.98 -3.24 13.77
CA LYS A 39 2.81 -3.19 12.55
C LYS A 39 2.11 -3.97 11.43
N CYS A 40 1.98 -3.35 10.27
CA CYS A 40 1.34 -3.96 9.10
C CYS A 40 2.40 -4.49 8.12
N LEU A 41 2.29 -5.76 7.74
CA LEU A 41 3.06 -6.34 6.64
C LEU A 41 2.22 -6.29 5.36
N VAL A 42 2.72 -5.63 4.32
CA VAL A 42 2.11 -5.62 2.99
C VAL A 42 3.02 -6.43 2.07
N HIS A 43 2.50 -7.51 1.48
CA HIS A 43 3.26 -8.36 0.58
C HIS A 43 2.44 -8.74 -0.66
N GLY A 44 3.15 -9.07 -1.74
CA GLY A 44 2.58 -9.71 -2.93
C GLY A 44 3.18 -11.10 -3.10
N ASN A 45 2.97 -11.73 -4.26
CA ASN A 45 3.55 -13.05 -4.56
C ASN A 45 5.09 -12.99 -4.62
N LEU A 46 5.63 -12.00 -5.33
CA LEU A 46 7.08 -11.78 -5.46
C LEU A 46 7.58 -10.54 -4.71
N GLY A 47 6.67 -9.70 -4.20
CA GLY A 47 7.01 -8.45 -3.52
C GLY A 47 7.55 -7.32 -4.42
N ILE A 48 7.44 -7.44 -5.75
CA ILE A 48 8.06 -6.50 -6.70
C ILE A 48 7.14 -5.34 -7.11
N SER A 49 5.89 -5.66 -7.48
CA SER A 49 5.00 -4.75 -8.22
C SER A 49 3.86 -4.23 -7.33
N ARG A 50 2.79 -5.01 -7.18
CA ARG A 50 1.53 -4.62 -6.52
C ARG A 50 1.70 -4.13 -5.08
N SER A 51 2.42 -4.86 -4.24
CA SER A 51 2.63 -4.50 -2.84
C SER A 51 3.42 -3.20 -2.68
N ALA A 52 4.46 -3.01 -3.50
CA ALA A 52 5.25 -1.78 -3.50
C ALA A 52 4.40 -0.59 -3.95
N ALA A 53 3.62 -0.75 -5.02
CA ALA A 53 2.73 0.30 -5.53
C ALA A 53 1.67 0.73 -4.49
N LEU A 54 1.04 -0.21 -3.79
CA LEU A 54 0.08 0.10 -2.72
C LEU A 54 0.73 0.86 -1.55
N VAL A 55 1.92 0.47 -1.13
CA VAL A 55 2.66 1.16 -0.06
C VAL A 55 3.06 2.58 -0.49
N VAL A 56 3.51 2.76 -1.73
CA VAL A 56 3.82 4.07 -2.29
C VAL A 56 2.57 4.95 -2.30
N ALA A 57 1.44 4.45 -2.81
CA ALA A 57 0.17 5.19 -2.82
C ALA A 57 -0.24 5.64 -1.40
N TYR A 58 -0.14 4.73 -0.41
CA TYR A 58 -0.42 5.04 0.99
C TYR A 58 0.48 6.15 1.54
N VAL A 59 1.79 6.08 1.29
CA VAL A 59 2.74 7.11 1.76
C VAL A 59 2.48 8.45 1.10
N MET A 60 2.21 8.47 -0.20
CA MET A 60 1.89 9.69 -0.95
C MET A 60 0.65 10.39 -0.38
N GLU A 61 -0.43 9.63 -0.12
CA GLU A 61 -1.65 10.15 0.49
C GLU A 61 -1.40 10.69 1.91
N LYS A 62 -0.67 9.94 2.75
CA LYS A 62 -0.46 10.31 4.17
C LYS A 62 0.50 11.45 4.41
N ARG A 63 1.46 11.65 3.52
CA ARG A 63 2.52 12.66 3.69
C ARG A 63 2.33 13.89 2.82
N THR A 64 1.20 13.99 2.10
CA THR A 64 0.94 15.04 1.11
C THR A 64 2.11 15.18 0.12
N LEU A 65 2.75 14.05 -0.20
CA LEU A 65 3.88 14.05 -1.11
C LEU A 65 3.34 14.07 -2.53
N SER A 66 3.62 15.17 -3.26
CA SER A 66 3.36 15.19 -4.70
C SER A 66 4.34 14.25 -5.41
N TYR A 67 3.88 13.57 -6.46
CA TYR A 67 4.70 12.70 -7.30
C TYR A 67 6.00 13.39 -7.79
N SER A 68 5.96 14.72 -7.95
CA SER A 68 7.08 15.59 -8.33
C SER A 68 8.28 15.55 -7.37
N VAL A 69 8.12 15.19 -6.10
CA VAL A 69 9.24 15.07 -5.15
C VAL A 69 10.19 13.93 -5.55
N TYR A 70 9.69 12.91 -6.25
CA TYR A 70 10.49 11.74 -6.66
C TYR A 70 11.49 12.06 -7.79
N LYS A 71 11.20 13.02 -8.67
CA LYS A 71 12.14 13.42 -9.75
C LYS A 71 13.26 14.36 -9.28
N ALA A 72 13.17 14.94 -8.10
CA ALA A 72 14.16 15.90 -7.61
C ALA A 72 15.36 15.26 -6.88
N GLN A 73 15.33 13.96 -6.61
CA GLN A 73 16.42 13.24 -5.91
C GLN A 73 17.00 12.07 -6.71
N GLY A 74 16.75 12.02 -8.02
CA GLY A 74 17.11 10.89 -8.88
C GLY A 74 17.54 11.28 -10.29
N THR A 75 18.36 12.34 -10.42
CA THR A 75 19.30 12.62 -11.52
C THR A 75 20.27 13.69 -11.05
#